data_AF-A0A1Y5F4A5-F1
#
_entry.id   AF-A0A1Y5F4A5-F1
#
_cell.length_a   1.000
_cell.length_b   1.000
_cell.length_c   1.000
_cell.angle_alpha   90.00
_cell.angle_beta   90.00
_cell.angle_gamma   90.00
#
_symmetry.space_group_name_H-M   'P 1'
#
loop_
_entity.id
_entity.type
_entity.pdbx_description
1 polymer ?
#
loop_
_entity_poly.entity_id
_entity_poly.type
_entity_poly.pdbx_seq_one_letter_code
_entity_poly.pdbx_strand_id
1 'polypeptide(L)' 'MKTETVEEFLSRGGEINKSNTETTLEQLFFNEGLLGREEAKAAKKDLTEALAKSFDAGLDPKVKN' A
#
# COMPACT_ATOMS: atom_id res chain seq x y z
N MET A 1 4.38 -5.77 -23.20
CA MET A 1 5.60 -5.08 -22.74
C MET A 1 6.76 -6.05 -22.88
N LYS A 2 7.93 -5.60 -23.35
CA LYS A 2 9.14 -6.43 -23.25
C LYS A 2 9.58 -6.42 -21.78
N THR A 3 9.71 -7.59 -21.18
CA THR A 3 10.24 -7.74 -19.82
C THR A 3 11.75 -7.61 -19.90
N GLU A 4 12.34 -6.71 -19.11
CA GLU A 4 13.79 -6.56 -18.95
C GLU A 4 14.17 -6.83 -17.48
N THR A 5 15.38 -7.31 -17.25
CA THR A 5 15.93 -7.47 -15.90
C THR A 5 16.35 -6.12 -15.32
N VAL A 6 16.47 -6.04 -14.00
CA VAL A 6 16.93 -4.83 -13.32
C VAL A 6 18.37 -4.51 -13.73
N GLU A 7 19.18 -5.55 -13.93
CA GLU A 7 20.57 -5.45 -14.36
C GLU A 7 20.69 -4.87 -15.78
N GLU A 8 19.84 -5.30 -16.71
CA GLU A 8 19.76 -4.74 -18.06
C GLU A 8 19.34 -3.27 -18.02
N PHE A 9 18.36 -2.91 -17.19
CA PHE A 9 17.89 -1.54 -17.00
C PHE A 9 18.97 -0.61 -16.44
N LEU A 10 19.73 -1.08 -15.44
CA LEU A 10 20.81 -0.30 -14.83
C LEU A 10 22.02 -0.18 -15.76
N SER A 11 22.37 -1.24 -16.50
CA SER A 11 23.53 -1.23 -17.41
C SER A 11 23.38 -0.28 -18.60
N ARG A 12 22.14 0.05 -18.99
CA ARG A 12 21.83 1.09 -20.00
C ARG A 12 21.71 2.51 -19.45
N GLY A 13 22.10 2.74 -18.19
CA GLY A 13 22.03 4.04 -17.53
C GLY A 13 20.65 4.39 -16.98
N GLY A 14 19.78 3.40 -16.76
CA GLY A 14 18.53 3.60 -16.03
C GLY A 14 18.79 3.93 -14.57
N GLU A 15 18.01 4.86 -14.01
CA GLU A 15 18.13 5.28 -12.62
C GLU A 15 16.94 4.80 -11.80
N ILE A 16 17.22 4.25 -10.61
CA ILE A 16 16.20 3.88 -9.63
C ILE A 16 16.13 5.00 -8.59
N ASN A 17 15.09 5.82 -8.69
CA ASN A 17 14.82 6.88 -7.72
C ASN A 17 13.71 6.44 -6.77
N LYS A 18 13.92 6.65 -5.48
CA LYS A 18 12.82 6.54 -4.52
C LYS A 18 11.78 7.59 -4.88
N SER A 19 10.52 7.14 -5.02
CA SER A 19 9.42 8.07 -5.17
C SER A 19 9.29 8.93 -3.91
N ASN A 20 9.29 10.25 -4.08
CA ASN A 20 8.90 11.19 -3.03
C ASN A 20 7.39 11.52 -3.10
N THR A 21 6.67 10.92 -4.06
CA THR A 21 5.24 11.11 -4.23
C THR A 21 4.50 10.23 -3.23
N GLU A 22 3.64 10.85 -2.43
CA GLU A 22 2.70 10.10 -1.59
C GLU A 22 1.73 9.31 -2.47
N THR A 23 1.54 8.04 -2.14
CA THR A 23 0.61 7.17 -2.83
C THR A 23 -0.42 6.61 -1.86
N THR A 24 -1.61 6.33 -2.36
CA THR A 24 -2.66 5.72 -1.55
C THR A 24 -2.54 4.20 -1.58
N LEU A 25 -2.99 3.54 -0.51
CA LEU A 25 -2.99 2.07 -0.44
C LEU A 25 -3.78 1.43 -1.60
N GLU A 26 -4.87 2.08 -2.02
CA GLU A 26 -5.66 1.67 -3.19
C GLU A 26 -4.83 1.69 -4.49
N GLN A 27 -4.09 2.77 -4.72
CA GLN A 27 -3.21 2.89 -5.89
C GLN A 27 -2.08 1.86 -5.86
N LEU A 28 -1.53 1.55 -4.69
CA LEU A 28 -0.53 0.48 -4.56
C LEU A 28 -1.11 -0.86 -4.97
N PHE A 29 -2.26 -1.26 -4.43
CA PHE A 29 -2.90 -2.54 -4.78
C PHE A 29 -3.23 -2.64 -6.27
N PHE A 30 -3.69 -1.55 -6.87
CA PHE A 30 -3.98 -1.51 -8.30
C PHE A 30 -2.70 -1.58 -9.16
N ASN A 31 -1.67 -0.82 -8.82
CA ASN A 31 -0.42 -0.73 -9.60
C ASN A 31 0.38 -2.03 -9.58
N GLU A 32 0.35 -2.75 -8.45
CA GLU A 32 0.99 -4.06 -8.30
C GLU A 32 0.15 -5.19 -8.92
N GLY A 33 -1.04 -4.89 -9.46
CA GLY A 33 -1.94 -5.88 -10.05
C GLY A 33 -2.53 -6.86 -9.03
N LEU A 34 -2.50 -6.50 -7.73
CA LEU A 34 -2.98 -7.35 -6.65
C LEU A 34 -4.51 -7.37 -6.60
N LEU A 35 -5.16 -6.23 -6.87
CA LEU A 35 -6.61 -6.07 -6.82
C LEU A 35 -7.10 -5.15 -7.94
N GLY A 36 -8.34 -5.36 -8.40
CA GLY A 36 -9.04 -4.39 -9.23
C GLY A 36 -9.35 -3.09 -8.46
N ARG A 37 -9.72 -2.01 -9.16
CA ARG A 37 -9.96 -0.70 -8.52
C ARG A 37 -11.02 -0.75 -7.41
N GLU A 38 -12.15 -1.43 -7.67
CA GLU A 38 -13.23 -1.54 -6.69
C GLU A 38 -12.83 -2.39 -5.47
N GLU A 39 -12.08 -3.47 -5.70
CA GLU A 39 -11.58 -4.35 -4.64
C GLU A 39 -10.51 -3.64 -3.78
N ALA A 40 -9.61 -2.89 -4.42
CA ALA A 40 -8.60 -2.09 -3.74
C ALA A 40 -9.23 -1.01 -2.85
N LYS A 41 -10.32 -0.38 -3.32
CA LYS A 41 -11.09 0.60 -2.56
C LYS A 41 -11.81 -0.03 -1.36
N ALA A 42 -12.40 -1.21 -1.54
CA ALA A 42 -13.01 -1.96 -0.45
C ALA A 42 -11.97 -2.36 0.60
N ALA A 43 -10.82 -2.92 0.18
CA ALA A 43 -9.74 -3.31 1.06
C ALA A 43 -9.18 -2.13 1.88
N LYS A 44 -9.01 -0.96 1.25
CA LYS A 44 -8.64 0.27 1.96
C LYS A 44 -9.65 0.63 3.04
N LYS A 45 -10.95 0.56 2.73
CA LYS A 45 -12.03 0.88 3.67
C LYS A 45 -12.02 -0.09 4.85
N ASP A 46 -12.00 -1.39 4.58
CA ASP A 46 -12.05 -2.44 5.61
C ASP A 46 -10.84 -2.35 6.54
N LEU A 47 -9.64 -2.09 5.99
CA LEU A 47 -8.44 -1.90 6.80
C LEU A 47 -8.55 -0.65 7.68
N THR A 48 -9.06 0.46 7.14
CA THR A 48 -9.25 1.70 7.90
C THR A 48 -10.23 1.48 9.06
N GLU A 49 -11.33 0.78 8.81
CA GLU A 49 -12.32 0.46 9.84
C GLU A 49 -11.78 -0.50 10.90
N ALA A 50 -11.02 -1.52 10.50
CA ALA A 50 -10.38 -2.45 11.42
C ALA A 50 -9.37 -1.74 12.33
N LEU A 51 -8.57 -0.84 11.76
CA LEU A 51 -7.63 -0.01 12.52
C LEU A 51 -8.38 0.90 13.50
N ALA A 52 -9.41 1.61 13.06
CA ALA A 52 -10.22 2.47 13.93
C ALA A 52 -10.81 1.68 15.12
N LYS A 53 -11.41 0.52 14.85
CA LYS A 53 -11.92 -0.38 15.90
C LYS A 53 -10.83 -0.84 16.86
N SER A 54 -9.63 -1.13 16.36
CA SER A 54 -8.50 -1.54 17.20
C SER A 54 -8.00 -0.40 18.11
N PHE A 55 -8.02 0.85 17.61
CA PHE A 55 -7.68 2.02 18.41
C PHE A 55 -8.75 2.31 19.46
N ASP A 56 -10.02 2.20 19.13
CA ASP A 56 -11.12 2.36 20.09
C ASP A 56 -11.10 1.27 21.17
N ALA A 57 -10.76 0.03 20.81
CA ALA A 57 -10.63 -1.07 21.76
C ALA A 57 -9.37 -0.98 22.63
N GLY A 58 -8.29 -0.39 22.12
CA GLY A 58 -7.01 -0.23 22.84
C GLY A 58 -6.91 1.02 23.70
N LEU A 59 -7.78 2.01 23.50
CA LEU A 59 -7.83 3.25 24.29
C LEU A 59 -8.93 3.27 25.35
N ASP A 60 -9.68 2.18 25.57
CA ASP A 60 -10.60 2.10 26.70
C ASP A 60 -9.80 2.20 28.02
N PRO A 61 -9.92 3.30 28.78
CA PRO A 61 -9.12 3.53 30.00
C PRO A 61 -9.48 2.56 31.14
N LYS A 62 -10.39 1.61 30.91
CA LYS A 62 -10.77 0.56 31.86
C LYS A 62 -9.82 -0.64 31.89
N VAL A 63 -8.80 -0.70 31.03
CA VAL A 63 -7.67 -1.66 31.18
C VAL A 63 -6.54 -1.01 31.98
N LYS A 64 -6.88 -0.40 33.12
CA LYS A 64 -5.95 -0.16 34.22
C LYS A 64 -6.66 -0.55 35.52
N ASN A 65 -6.16 -1.64 36.09
CA ASN A 65 -6.50 -2.29 37.37
C ASN A 65 -7.72 -3.19 37.38
#